data_AF-A0A7S4F6H1-F1
#
_entry.id   AF-A0A7S4F6H1-F1
#
_cell.length_a   1.000
_cell.length_b   1.000
_cell.length_c   1.000
_cell.angle_alpha   90.00
_cell.angle_beta   90.00
_cell.angle_gamma   90.00
#
_symmetry.space_group_name_H-M   'P 1'
#
loop_
_entity.id
_entity.type
_entity.pdbx_description
1 polymer ?
#
loop_
_entity_poly.entity_id
_entity_poly.type
_entity_poly.pdbx_seq_one_letter_code
_entity_poly.pdbx_strand_id
1 'polypeptide(L)'
;MCDTANIDSAHQDVAHANSSLFAVKQADSRIVLCPRAIQQKLDRRSALRAKRDFASADKIKDELEASGVAMQDQPDGSTSWQYAPINPSPEGGMSSSAYEVGRLAREASANAGNDDRVSRCAAAVMELIAAAGPRPLLLGRLGGDAIFEFAPAGATDDRLFEALASQQSAEFSRWAKPQALTTLQVCERMSAAGLPGSHPLFTTAAAALRRGSGETDPECSDAADAIMRLGFSQPRPLRWLWRRAVRMQKLAPPTASASQRALGELRFDNDALPLIVDVGCGFGSSLLSLHAPTRRSHHSTRRISDAFNTLGCDASMAKTRFARGVAARWGKAGAAAFVPASATHTMEWVKANYTGPVLGVCLLFPTPFKVAGAGNGQLPDEDEYMVSSVLMGAIANAIRRAGPRAWLYIASNVEDVAVSMRRLAEAHGLTASPHTDCSLLREAEPSTLEDALSLKYAHGEDSASSERPNGGDGIHATAAARSAMAGAAAGGGELRRARIAAGGMQPLRAEGDGWRTSNPLDAYSETEATLELDGRPIFRVVMRATLE
;
A
#
# COMPACT_ATOMS: atom_id res chain seq x y z
N MET A 1 74.26 -30.92 1.27
CA MET A 1 73.30 -31.67 2.09
C MET A 1 72.17 -30.70 2.41
N CYS A 2 71.10 -30.74 1.60
CA CYS A 2 69.86 -29.99 1.85
C CYS A 2 68.72 -30.99 1.73
N ASP A 3 67.92 -31.08 2.80
CA ASP A 3 66.88 -32.07 3.02
C ASP A 3 65.66 -31.87 2.11
N THR A 4 65.28 -32.94 1.42
CA THR A 4 64.05 -33.06 0.64
C THR A 4 63.06 -33.97 1.37
N ALA A 5 62.47 -33.46 2.45
CA ALA A 5 61.43 -34.20 3.19
C ALA A 5 60.36 -33.24 3.73
N ASN A 6 59.49 -32.69 2.86
CA ASN A 6 58.18 -32.17 3.30
C ASN A 6 57.18 -31.83 2.17
N ILE A 7 56.95 -32.72 1.20
CA ILE A 7 55.95 -32.47 0.13
C ILE A 7 54.71 -33.39 0.23
N ASP A 8 54.79 -34.52 0.93
CA ASP A 8 53.68 -35.49 0.95
C ASP A 8 52.56 -35.17 1.95
N SER A 9 52.80 -34.32 2.96
CA SER A 9 51.77 -33.92 3.95
C SER A 9 50.74 -32.93 3.39
N ALA A 10 51.11 -32.08 2.43
CA ALA A 10 50.20 -31.06 1.89
C ALA A 10 49.14 -31.63 0.93
N HIS A 11 49.36 -32.82 0.36
CA HIS A 11 48.42 -33.43 -0.58
C HIS A 11 47.27 -34.20 0.09
N GLN A 12 47.43 -34.65 1.34
CA GLN A 12 46.36 -35.33 2.08
C GLN A 12 45.33 -34.35 2.68
N ASP A 13 45.75 -33.16 3.09
CA ASP A 13 44.84 -32.14 3.66
C ASP A 13 43.91 -31.50 2.61
N VAL A 14 44.37 -31.39 1.35
CA VAL A 14 43.55 -30.88 0.23
C VAL A 14 42.47 -31.88 -0.20
N ALA A 15 42.71 -33.19 -0.03
CA ALA A 15 41.73 -34.23 -0.34
C ALA A 15 40.56 -34.26 0.68
N HIS A 16 40.86 -34.06 1.97
CA HIS A 16 39.83 -33.96 3.01
C HIS A 16 39.02 -32.66 2.93
N ALA A 17 39.66 -31.53 2.60
CA ALA A 17 38.97 -30.26 2.40
C ALA A 17 38.01 -30.30 1.20
N ASN A 18 38.38 -30.98 0.11
CA ASN A 18 37.51 -31.13 -1.06
C ASN A 18 36.36 -32.12 -0.81
N SER A 19 36.59 -33.22 -0.08
CA SER A 19 35.51 -34.15 0.31
C SER A 19 34.45 -33.48 1.19
N SER A 20 34.85 -32.62 2.12
CA SER A 20 33.96 -31.79 2.95
C SER A 20 33.18 -30.74 2.14
N LEU A 21 33.83 -30.10 1.15
CA LEU A 21 33.20 -29.10 0.29
C LEU A 21 32.16 -29.70 -0.68
N PHE A 22 32.33 -30.97 -1.08
CA PHE A 22 31.33 -31.70 -1.87
C PHE A 22 30.15 -32.18 -1.03
N ALA A 23 30.35 -32.54 0.25
CA ALA A 23 29.27 -32.91 1.17
C ALA A 23 28.38 -31.71 1.55
N VAL A 24 28.94 -30.50 1.65
CA VAL A 24 28.18 -29.26 1.94
C VAL A 24 27.38 -28.76 0.71
N LYS A 25 27.77 -29.12 -0.51
CA LYS A 25 27.05 -28.72 -1.74
C LYS A 25 25.77 -29.50 -2.02
N GLN A 26 25.56 -30.67 -1.40
CA GLN A 26 24.37 -31.49 -1.61
C GLN A 26 23.23 -31.24 -0.61
N ALA A 27 23.47 -30.47 0.46
CA ALA A 27 22.52 -30.38 1.57
C ALA A 27 21.42 -29.33 1.42
N ASP A 28 21.48 -28.39 0.45
CA ASP A 28 20.53 -27.26 0.43
C ASP A 28 20.05 -26.81 -0.95
N SER A 29 19.94 -27.74 -1.90
CA SER A 29 19.25 -27.51 -3.17
C SER A 29 17.80 -28.00 -3.09
N ARG A 30 16.99 -27.45 -2.18
CA ARG A 30 15.54 -27.68 -2.24
C ARG A 30 15.00 -26.98 -3.48
N ILE A 31 14.68 -27.76 -4.51
CA ILE A 31 14.05 -27.25 -5.72
C ILE A 31 12.64 -26.80 -5.34
N VAL A 32 12.41 -25.48 -5.33
CA VAL A 32 11.07 -24.92 -5.12
C VAL A 32 10.22 -25.25 -6.35
N LEU A 33 9.23 -26.13 -6.18
CA LEU A 33 8.31 -26.52 -7.26
C LEU A 33 7.34 -25.37 -7.59
N CYS A 34 6.98 -25.22 -8.86
CA CYS A 34 5.97 -24.23 -9.28
C CYS A 34 4.53 -24.70 -8.98
N PRO A 35 3.55 -23.80 -8.80
CA PRO A 35 2.16 -24.17 -8.53
C PRO A 35 1.57 -25.19 -9.52
N ARG A 36 1.89 -25.06 -10.82
CA ARG A 36 1.47 -26.02 -11.85
C ARG A 36 2.09 -27.41 -11.64
N ALA A 37 3.38 -27.47 -11.31
CA ALA A 37 4.07 -28.73 -11.01
C ALA A 37 3.56 -29.36 -9.71
N ILE A 38 3.22 -28.53 -8.70
CA ILE A 38 2.56 -28.97 -7.47
C ILE A 38 1.19 -29.57 -7.82
N GLN A 39 0.36 -28.87 -8.59
CA GLN A 39 -0.95 -29.36 -9.00
C GLN A 39 -0.86 -30.66 -9.80
N GLN A 40 0.08 -30.76 -10.76
CA GLN A 40 0.30 -32.00 -11.53
C GLN A 40 0.71 -33.19 -10.63
N LYS A 41 1.53 -32.93 -9.60
CA LYS A 41 1.89 -33.95 -8.61
C LYS A 41 0.69 -34.33 -7.74
N LEU A 42 -0.13 -33.37 -7.33
CA LEU A 42 -1.37 -33.61 -6.57
C LEU A 42 -2.37 -34.44 -7.38
N ASP A 43 -2.59 -34.10 -8.65
CA ASP A 43 -3.48 -34.84 -9.54
C ASP A 43 -2.99 -36.29 -9.72
N ARG A 44 -1.67 -36.48 -9.89
CA ARG A 44 -1.06 -37.81 -9.97
C ARG A 44 -1.20 -38.58 -8.66
N ARG A 45 -1.02 -37.93 -7.51
CA ARG A 45 -1.24 -38.54 -6.18
C ARG A 45 -2.69 -38.99 -6.03
N SER A 46 -3.65 -38.15 -6.39
CA SER A 46 -5.09 -38.48 -6.35
C SER A 46 -5.43 -39.68 -7.24
N ALA A 47 -4.87 -39.74 -8.47
CA ALA A 47 -5.06 -40.87 -9.37
C ALA A 47 -4.46 -42.19 -8.83
N LEU A 48 -3.32 -42.14 -8.13
CA LEU A 48 -2.71 -43.30 -7.48
C LEU A 48 -3.54 -43.79 -6.28
N ARG A 49 -4.06 -42.88 -5.46
CA ARG A 49 -5.00 -43.23 -4.36
C ARG A 49 -6.27 -43.89 -4.88
N ALA A 50 -6.82 -43.39 -5.99
CA ALA A 50 -8.00 -44.02 -6.64
C ALA A 50 -7.74 -45.46 -7.09
N LYS A 51 -6.50 -45.76 -7.51
CA LYS A 51 -6.04 -47.12 -7.87
C LYS A 51 -5.62 -47.97 -6.67
N ARG A 52 -5.75 -47.46 -5.44
CA ARG A 52 -5.26 -48.08 -4.18
C ARG A 52 -3.74 -48.32 -4.14
N ASP A 53 -2.96 -47.56 -4.92
CA ASP A 53 -1.49 -47.55 -4.85
C ASP A 53 -1.02 -46.48 -3.87
N PHE A 54 -1.15 -46.79 -2.57
CA PHE A 54 -0.84 -45.84 -1.50
C PHE A 54 0.66 -45.59 -1.37
N ALA A 55 1.50 -46.60 -1.63
CA ALA A 55 2.96 -46.46 -1.55
C ALA A 55 3.50 -45.42 -2.54
N SER A 56 3.05 -45.46 -3.80
CA SER A 56 3.44 -44.45 -4.80
C SER A 56 2.84 -43.07 -4.49
N ALA A 57 1.62 -43.01 -3.94
CA ALA A 57 0.99 -41.75 -3.53
C ALA A 57 1.75 -41.07 -2.38
N ASP A 58 2.21 -41.84 -1.40
CA ASP A 58 3.02 -41.37 -0.27
C ASP A 58 4.39 -40.89 -0.75
N LYS A 59 5.02 -41.57 -1.70
CA LYS A 59 6.26 -41.07 -2.32
C LYS A 59 6.11 -39.68 -2.94
N ILE A 60 4.98 -39.40 -3.61
CA ILE A 60 4.71 -38.06 -4.16
C ILE A 60 4.50 -37.04 -3.03
N LYS A 61 3.89 -37.45 -1.92
CA LYS A 61 3.76 -36.61 -0.72
C LYS A 61 5.12 -36.25 -0.17
N ASP A 62 6.00 -37.22 0.02
CA ASP A 62 7.35 -37.00 0.53
C ASP A 62 8.17 -36.09 -0.41
N GLU A 63 8.03 -36.26 -1.72
CA GLU A 63 8.67 -35.39 -2.72
C GLU A 63 8.15 -33.94 -2.65
N LEU A 64 6.84 -33.75 -2.44
CA LEU A 64 6.23 -32.43 -2.27
C LEU A 64 6.70 -31.78 -0.96
N GLU A 65 6.70 -32.53 0.14
CA GLU A 65 7.18 -32.06 1.45
C GLU A 65 8.67 -31.71 1.43
N ALA A 66 9.51 -32.55 0.80
CA ALA A 66 10.93 -32.28 0.59
C ALA A 66 11.17 -31.02 -0.26
N SER A 67 10.22 -30.68 -1.14
CA SER A 67 10.23 -29.46 -1.94
C SER A 67 9.64 -28.24 -1.21
N GLY A 68 9.33 -28.36 0.08
CA GLY A 68 8.77 -27.29 0.90
C GLY A 68 7.29 -27.04 0.63
N VAL A 69 6.52 -28.06 0.27
CA VAL A 69 5.06 -27.97 0.07
C VAL A 69 4.36 -28.75 1.17
N ALA A 70 3.63 -28.05 2.03
CA ALA A 70 2.76 -28.67 3.03
C ALA A 70 1.40 -28.97 2.40
N MET A 71 0.94 -30.21 2.54
CA MET A 71 -0.37 -30.66 2.07
C MET A 71 -1.31 -30.90 3.24
N GLN A 72 -2.58 -30.57 3.05
CA GLN A 72 -3.65 -30.87 3.98
C GLN A 72 -4.80 -31.51 3.21
N ASP A 73 -5.00 -32.81 3.45
CA ASP A 73 -6.16 -33.55 2.95
C ASP A 73 -7.40 -33.11 3.73
N GLN A 74 -8.47 -32.78 3.01
CA GLN A 74 -9.74 -32.34 3.57
C GLN A 74 -10.70 -33.53 3.69
N PRO A 75 -11.70 -33.47 4.60
CA PRO A 75 -12.69 -34.54 4.76
C PRO A 75 -13.51 -34.83 3.50
N ASP A 76 -13.64 -33.86 2.58
CA ASP A 76 -14.32 -34.00 1.28
C ASP A 76 -13.49 -34.77 0.23
N GLY A 77 -12.28 -35.21 0.58
CA GLY A 77 -11.36 -35.91 -0.30
C GLY A 77 -10.51 -34.99 -1.19
N SER A 78 -10.67 -33.67 -1.10
CA SER A 78 -9.78 -32.71 -1.75
C SER A 78 -8.45 -32.57 -0.99
N THR A 79 -7.38 -32.17 -1.68
CA THR A 79 -6.09 -31.84 -1.05
C THR A 79 -5.80 -30.37 -1.26
N SER A 80 -5.80 -29.61 -0.17
CA SER A 80 -5.29 -28.24 -0.16
C SER A 80 -3.78 -28.25 0.05
N TRP A 81 -3.07 -27.27 -0.50
CA TRP A 81 -1.63 -27.15 -0.33
C TRP A 81 -1.22 -25.71 -0.09
N GLN A 82 -0.11 -25.56 0.61
CA GLN A 82 0.59 -24.28 0.77
C GLN A 82 2.09 -24.56 0.73
N TYR A 83 2.90 -23.60 0.34
CA TYR A 83 4.32 -23.71 0.65
C TYR A 83 4.44 -23.83 2.17
N ALA A 84 5.09 -24.89 2.63
CA ALA A 84 5.40 -25.04 4.03
C ALA A 84 6.10 -23.74 4.45
N PRO A 85 5.65 -23.06 5.53
CA PRO A 85 6.52 -22.10 6.17
C PRO A 85 7.84 -22.84 6.40
N ILE A 86 8.98 -22.19 6.15
CA ILE A 86 10.28 -22.74 6.48
C ILE A 86 10.28 -22.89 8.01
N ASN A 87 9.73 -24.00 8.50
CA ASN A 87 9.74 -24.39 9.88
C ASN A 87 11.07 -25.12 10.01
N PRO A 88 12.08 -24.52 10.67
CA PRO A 88 13.27 -25.27 10.98
C PRO A 88 12.83 -26.47 11.83
N SER A 89 13.45 -27.62 11.58
CA SER A 89 13.35 -28.74 12.51
C SER A 89 13.64 -28.21 13.91
N PRO A 90 12.79 -28.48 14.93
CA PRO A 90 13.00 -27.98 16.29
C PRO A 90 14.35 -28.42 16.89
N GLU A 91 14.95 -29.45 16.30
CA GLU A 91 16.17 -30.08 16.78
C GLU A 91 17.29 -29.90 15.74
N GLY A 92 18.05 -28.81 15.87
CA GLY A 92 19.40 -28.70 15.31
C GLY A 92 19.60 -27.69 14.16
N GLY A 93 20.28 -26.59 14.48
CA GLY A 93 21.21 -25.92 13.55
C GLY A 93 20.69 -24.68 12.85
N MET A 94 21.10 -23.50 13.35
CA MET A 94 21.10 -22.18 12.70
C MET A 94 19.84 -21.83 11.89
N SER A 95 18.99 -20.96 12.45
CA SER A 95 18.04 -20.18 11.66
C SER A 95 18.77 -19.59 10.45
N SER A 96 18.42 -20.03 9.24
CA SER A 96 19.03 -19.46 8.03
C SER A 96 18.78 -17.96 8.05
N SER A 97 19.79 -17.15 7.74
CA SER A 97 19.67 -15.69 7.76
C SER A 97 18.47 -15.18 6.94
N ALA A 98 18.03 -15.94 5.92
CA ALA A 98 16.80 -15.69 5.18
C ALA A 98 15.52 -15.79 6.02
N TYR A 99 15.40 -16.82 6.88
CA TYR A 99 14.29 -16.95 7.82
C TYR A 99 14.26 -15.76 8.79
N GLU A 100 15.45 -15.38 9.29
CA GLU A 100 15.59 -14.30 10.25
C GLU A 100 15.16 -12.96 9.66
N VAL A 101 15.48 -12.66 8.40
CA VAL A 101 14.96 -11.47 7.70
C VAL A 101 13.43 -11.48 7.64
N GLY A 102 12.82 -12.62 7.30
CA GLY A 102 11.36 -12.75 7.29
C GLY A 102 10.73 -12.60 8.67
N ARG A 103 11.38 -13.10 9.73
CA ARG A 103 10.95 -12.96 11.13
C ARG A 103 11.01 -11.49 11.57
N LEU A 104 12.13 -10.80 11.33
CA LEU A 104 12.34 -9.40 11.66
C LEU A 104 11.37 -8.47 10.90
N ALA A 105 11.08 -8.76 9.63
CA ALA A 105 10.11 -7.98 8.86
C ALA A 105 8.69 -8.09 9.43
N ARG A 106 8.27 -9.32 9.82
CA ARG A 106 6.98 -9.52 10.52
C ARG A 106 6.97 -8.89 11.91
N GLU A 107 8.09 -8.93 12.63
CA GLU A 107 8.22 -8.26 13.93
C GLU A 107 8.06 -6.73 13.78
N ALA A 108 8.73 -6.12 12.81
CA ALA A 108 8.58 -4.69 12.51
C ALA A 108 7.11 -4.35 12.21
N SER A 109 6.48 -5.14 11.35
CA SER A 109 5.08 -5.01 10.95
C SER A 109 4.09 -5.15 12.12
N ALA A 110 4.34 -6.08 13.04
CA ALA A 110 3.56 -6.24 14.27
C ALA A 110 3.75 -5.08 15.26
N ASN A 111 4.88 -4.37 15.17
CA ASN A 111 5.23 -3.20 15.97
C ASN A 111 5.04 -1.88 15.20
N ALA A 112 4.21 -1.87 14.15
CA ALA A 112 3.90 -0.64 13.41
C ALA A 112 3.34 0.42 14.37
N GLY A 113 4.10 1.49 14.59
CA GLY A 113 3.82 2.48 15.65
C GLY A 113 4.95 2.67 16.67
N ASN A 114 5.92 1.76 16.72
CA ASN A 114 7.11 1.88 17.56
C ASN A 114 8.37 2.07 16.69
N ASP A 115 8.78 3.33 16.47
CA ASP A 115 9.87 3.66 15.53
C ASP A 115 11.20 3.03 15.95
N ASP A 116 11.49 2.94 17.24
CA ASP A 116 12.70 2.30 17.76
C ASP A 116 12.74 0.80 17.45
N ARG A 117 11.62 0.09 17.65
CA ARG A 117 11.52 -1.34 17.34
C ARG A 117 11.67 -1.60 15.84
N VAL A 118 10.98 -0.82 15.02
CA VAL A 118 11.05 -0.93 13.55
C VAL A 118 12.48 -0.65 13.07
N SER A 119 13.13 0.40 13.60
CA SER A 119 14.51 0.76 13.26
C SER A 119 15.52 -0.32 13.68
N ARG A 120 15.35 -0.96 14.84
CA ARG A 120 16.18 -2.10 15.24
C ARG A 120 16.01 -3.31 14.33
N CYS A 121 14.77 -3.63 13.94
CA CYS A 121 14.52 -4.72 12.98
C CYS A 121 15.16 -4.42 11.62
N ALA A 122 15.04 -3.18 11.14
CA ALA A 122 15.68 -2.71 9.92
C ALA A 122 17.21 -2.84 9.98
N ALA A 123 17.83 -2.36 11.06
CA ALA A 123 19.27 -2.44 11.28
C ALA A 123 19.76 -3.90 11.29
N ALA A 124 19.07 -4.79 12.01
CA ALA A 124 19.42 -6.21 12.06
C ALA A 124 19.31 -6.88 10.68
N VAL A 125 18.30 -6.54 9.87
CA VAL A 125 18.21 -7.02 8.49
C VAL A 125 19.38 -6.52 7.64
N MET A 126 19.78 -5.27 7.80
CA MET A 126 20.95 -4.72 7.11
C MET A 126 22.25 -5.43 7.48
N GLU A 127 22.45 -5.75 8.76
CA GLU A 127 23.60 -6.53 9.23
C GLU A 127 23.62 -7.94 8.62
N LEU A 128 22.46 -8.61 8.56
CA LEU A 128 22.34 -9.93 7.92
C LEU A 128 22.66 -9.88 6.42
N ILE A 129 22.16 -8.87 5.72
CA ILE A 129 22.45 -8.67 4.28
C ILE A 129 23.94 -8.38 4.07
N ALA A 130 24.55 -7.53 4.91
CA ALA A 130 25.97 -7.23 4.84
C ALA A 130 26.83 -8.49 5.09
N ALA A 131 26.48 -9.30 6.09
CA ALA A 131 27.18 -10.54 6.42
C ALA A 131 27.11 -11.60 5.31
N ALA A 132 26.03 -11.61 4.51
CA ALA A 132 25.90 -12.51 3.36
C ALA A 132 26.82 -12.13 2.18
N GLY A 133 27.31 -10.89 2.14
CA GLY A 133 28.17 -10.37 1.08
C GLY A 133 27.49 -10.40 -0.30
N PRO A 134 28.20 -10.84 -1.37
CA PRO A 134 27.64 -10.84 -2.73
C PRO A 134 26.66 -11.98 -2.99
N ARG A 135 26.54 -12.95 -2.08
CA ARG A 135 25.61 -14.07 -2.25
C ARG A 135 24.20 -13.59 -1.90
N PRO A 136 23.20 -13.81 -2.77
CA PRO A 136 21.83 -13.45 -2.43
C PRO A 136 21.37 -14.28 -1.24
N LEU A 137 21.14 -13.56 -0.14
CA LEU A 137 20.60 -14.09 1.11
C LEU A 137 19.13 -14.48 0.95
N LEU A 138 18.39 -13.66 0.21
CA LEU A 138 16.95 -13.77 0.07
C LEU A 138 16.61 -14.57 -1.17
N LEU A 139 16.05 -15.76 -0.97
CA LEU A 139 15.62 -16.64 -2.05
C LEU A 139 14.14 -16.44 -2.39
N GLY A 140 13.79 -16.71 -3.64
CA GLY A 140 12.41 -16.66 -4.11
C GLY A 140 11.78 -15.28 -3.95
N ARG A 141 10.71 -15.20 -3.16
CA ARG A 141 9.90 -13.99 -2.93
C ARG A 141 10.23 -13.24 -1.63
N LEU A 142 11.21 -13.71 -0.85
CA LEU A 142 11.45 -13.20 0.51
C LEU A 142 11.82 -11.72 0.53
N GLY A 143 12.56 -11.22 -0.47
CA GLY A 143 12.88 -9.80 -0.59
C GLY A 143 11.61 -8.94 -0.80
N GLY A 144 10.75 -9.35 -1.73
CA GLY A 144 9.47 -8.68 -1.97
C GLY A 144 8.47 -8.76 -0.82
N ASP A 145 8.51 -9.83 -0.02
CA ASP A 145 7.68 -9.92 1.18
C ASP A 145 8.23 -9.03 2.31
N ALA A 146 9.54 -9.08 2.58
CA ALA A 146 10.17 -8.30 3.64
C ALA A 146 9.98 -6.80 3.42
N ILE A 147 10.22 -6.31 2.20
CA ILE A 147 10.07 -4.89 1.88
C ILE A 147 8.64 -4.40 2.08
N PHE A 148 7.65 -5.25 1.76
CA PHE A 148 6.23 -4.94 1.89
C PHE A 148 5.72 -5.07 3.32
N GLU A 149 6.45 -5.73 4.22
CA GLU A 149 6.16 -5.70 5.66
C GLU A 149 6.82 -4.48 6.33
N PHE A 150 8.05 -4.11 5.94
CA PHE A 150 8.74 -2.94 6.49
C PHE A 150 8.11 -1.60 6.10
N ALA A 151 7.63 -1.45 4.86
CA ALA A 151 7.02 -0.18 4.44
C ALA A 151 5.79 0.18 5.29
N PRO A 152 4.75 -0.68 5.44
CA PRO A 152 3.60 -0.40 6.30
C PRO A 152 3.94 -0.31 7.79
N ALA A 153 5.07 -0.87 8.22
CA ALA A 153 5.60 -0.68 9.57
C ALA A 153 6.09 0.76 9.81
N GLY A 154 6.26 1.56 8.76
CA GLY A 154 6.76 2.93 8.82
C GLY A 154 8.27 3.04 8.70
N ALA A 155 8.97 2.01 8.22
CA ALA A 155 10.41 2.10 7.99
C ALA A 155 10.74 3.17 6.94
N THR A 156 11.68 4.05 7.27
CA THR A 156 12.08 5.20 6.45
C THR A 156 13.52 5.12 5.92
N ASP A 157 14.34 4.16 6.35
CA ASP A 157 15.73 4.03 5.91
C ASP A 157 15.81 3.53 4.46
N ASP A 158 16.10 4.43 3.52
CA ASP A 158 16.26 4.11 2.09
C ASP A 158 17.26 2.98 1.84
N ARG A 159 18.32 2.88 2.65
CA ARG A 159 19.35 1.86 2.49
C ARG A 159 18.79 0.47 2.71
N LEU A 160 17.80 0.30 3.59
CA LEU A 160 17.09 -0.97 3.77
C LEU A 160 16.35 -1.38 2.50
N PHE A 161 15.58 -0.45 1.92
CA PHE A 161 14.78 -0.72 0.73
C PHE A 161 15.68 -1.04 -0.48
N GLU A 162 16.75 -0.28 -0.67
CA GLU A 162 17.76 -0.53 -1.71
C GLU A 162 18.48 -1.87 -1.50
N ALA A 163 18.84 -2.22 -0.25
CA ALA A 163 19.47 -3.50 0.05
C ALA A 163 18.53 -4.69 -0.23
N LEU A 164 17.27 -4.62 0.20
CA LEU A 164 16.26 -5.65 -0.08
C LEU A 164 15.98 -5.79 -1.58
N ALA A 165 15.89 -4.67 -2.29
CA ALA A 165 15.67 -4.64 -3.74
C ALA A 165 16.88 -5.20 -4.51
N SER A 166 18.10 -4.89 -4.06
CA SER A 166 19.34 -5.43 -4.60
C SER A 166 19.42 -6.95 -4.41
N GLN A 167 19.11 -7.45 -3.21
CA GLN A 167 19.03 -8.89 -2.94
C GLN A 167 17.99 -9.60 -3.82
N GLN A 168 16.81 -9.00 -4.01
CA GLN A 168 15.79 -9.54 -4.91
C GLN A 168 16.20 -9.49 -6.39
N SER A 169 16.91 -8.44 -6.82
CA SER A 169 17.46 -8.32 -8.17
C SER A 169 18.51 -9.39 -8.46
N ALA A 170 19.39 -9.67 -7.49
CA ALA A 170 20.35 -10.77 -7.57
C ALA A 170 19.66 -12.12 -7.67
N GLU A 171 18.56 -12.32 -6.94
CA GLU A 171 17.75 -13.54 -7.04
C GLU A 171 17.07 -13.69 -8.41
N PHE A 172 16.50 -12.61 -8.97
CA PHE A 172 15.96 -12.63 -10.34
C PHE A 172 17.01 -13.01 -11.39
N SER A 173 18.26 -12.55 -11.21
CA SER A 173 19.37 -12.90 -12.10
C SER A 173 19.71 -14.40 -12.06
N ARG A 174 19.46 -15.08 -10.93
CA ARG A 174 19.73 -16.53 -10.76
C ARG A 174 18.64 -17.43 -11.32
N TRP A 175 17.42 -16.92 -11.53
CA TRP A 175 16.32 -17.74 -12.00
C TRP A 175 16.55 -18.21 -13.43
N ALA A 176 16.80 -19.53 -13.58
CA ALA A 176 16.87 -20.17 -14.89
C ALA A 176 15.50 -20.26 -15.57
N LYS A 177 14.44 -20.45 -14.78
CA LYS A 177 13.04 -20.57 -15.24
C LYS A 177 12.11 -19.82 -14.27
N PRO A 178 12.09 -18.48 -14.33
CA PRO A 178 11.22 -17.69 -13.47
C PRO A 178 9.75 -17.92 -13.83
N GLN A 179 8.89 -17.83 -12.83
CA GLN A 179 7.44 -17.92 -13.05
C GLN A 179 6.88 -16.51 -13.28
N ALA A 180 6.18 -16.31 -14.39
CA ALA A 180 5.56 -15.04 -14.77
C ALA A 180 4.78 -14.40 -13.61
N LEU A 181 3.78 -15.11 -13.07
CA LEU A 181 2.93 -14.62 -12.00
C LEU A 181 3.70 -14.30 -10.71
N THR A 182 4.59 -15.19 -10.25
CA THR A 182 5.36 -14.98 -9.02
C THR A 182 6.29 -13.77 -9.14
N THR A 183 6.97 -13.63 -10.29
CA THR A 183 7.85 -12.50 -10.58
C THR A 183 7.07 -11.19 -10.56
N LEU A 184 5.93 -11.17 -11.25
CA LEU A 184 5.05 -10.00 -11.30
C LEU A 184 4.55 -9.62 -9.91
N GLN A 185 4.10 -10.57 -9.08
CA GLN A 185 3.64 -10.29 -7.72
C GLN A 185 4.74 -9.73 -6.80
N VAL A 186 5.99 -10.20 -6.93
CA VAL A 186 7.14 -9.63 -6.20
C VAL A 186 7.34 -8.18 -6.62
N CYS A 187 7.34 -7.89 -7.93
CA CYS A 187 7.46 -6.52 -8.44
C CYS A 187 6.28 -5.62 -8.01
N GLU A 188 5.06 -6.13 -7.97
CA GLU A 188 3.89 -5.39 -7.47
C GLU A 188 4.07 -4.99 -6.00
N ARG A 189 4.56 -5.89 -5.14
CA ARG A 189 4.86 -5.60 -3.73
C ARG A 189 5.97 -4.58 -3.56
N MET A 190 7.04 -4.69 -4.36
CA MET A 190 8.13 -3.70 -4.39
C MET A 190 7.59 -2.31 -4.74
N SER A 191 6.79 -2.23 -5.81
CA SER A 191 6.14 -0.99 -6.23
C SER A 191 5.19 -0.44 -5.16
N ALA A 192 4.37 -1.32 -4.54
CA ALA A 192 3.45 -0.95 -3.47
C ALA A 192 4.18 -0.47 -2.20
N ALA A 193 5.40 -0.95 -1.95
CA ALA A 193 6.28 -0.47 -0.89
C ALA A 193 6.94 0.88 -1.23
N GLY A 194 6.63 1.49 -2.38
CA GLY A 194 7.13 2.80 -2.79
C GLY A 194 8.44 2.76 -3.57
N LEU A 195 8.86 1.62 -4.14
CA LEU A 195 9.97 1.66 -5.10
C LEU A 195 9.54 2.40 -6.37
N PRO A 196 10.34 3.35 -6.87
CA PRO A 196 9.98 4.10 -8.07
C PRO A 196 9.94 3.17 -9.27
N GLY A 197 8.98 3.34 -10.18
CA GLY A 197 8.85 2.47 -11.37
C GLY A 197 10.09 2.45 -12.26
N SER A 198 10.99 3.44 -12.15
CA SER A 198 12.30 3.49 -12.81
C SER A 198 13.39 2.65 -12.13
N HIS A 199 13.11 2.00 -10.99
CA HIS A 199 14.11 1.25 -10.23
C HIS A 199 14.68 0.07 -11.05
N PRO A 200 16.01 -0.16 -11.07
CA PRO A 200 16.65 -1.18 -11.92
C PRO A 200 16.12 -2.61 -11.72
N LEU A 201 15.64 -2.96 -10.52
CA LEU A 201 15.09 -4.30 -10.27
C LEU A 201 13.96 -4.67 -11.24
N PHE A 202 13.12 -3.72 -11.67
CA PHE A 202 12.03 -4.02 -12.61
C PHE A 202 12.57 -4.44 -13.98
N THR A 203 13.63 -3.79 -14.46
CA THR A 203 14.33 -4.19 -15.69
C THR A 203 14.99 -5.56 -15.53
N THR A 204 15.64 -5.83 -14.39
CA THR A 204 16.23 -7.15 -14.10
C THR A 204 15.18 -8.26 -14.08
N ALA A 205 14.02 -8.01 -13.46
CA ALA A 205 12.92 -8.96 -13.37
C ALA A 205 12.32 -9.27 -14.75
N ALA A 206 12.06 -8.24 -15.55
CA ALA A 206 11.56 -8.40 -16.92
C ALA A 206 12.57 -9.16 -17.80
N ALA A 207 13.87 -8.85 -17.67
CA ALA A 207 14.92 -9.57 -18.38
C ALA A 207 15.00 -11.04 -17.94
N ALA A 208 14.82 -11.34 -16.65
CA ALA A 208 14.80 -12.71 -16.16
C ALA A 208 13.67 -13.52 -16.82
N LEU A 209 12.45 -12.97 -16.87
CA LEU A 209 11.30 -13.61 -17.54
C LEU A 209 11.60 -13.94 -18.99
N ARG A 210 12.08 -12.94 -19.76
CA ARG A 210 12.40 -13.11 -21.17
C ARG A 210 13.51 -14.15 -21.42
N ARG A 211 14.50 -14.24 -20.53
CA ARG A 211 15.57 -15.26 -20.64
C ARG A 211 15.06 -16.68 -20.39
N GLY A 212 14.26 -16.88 -19.35
CA GLY A 212 13.95 -18.24 -18.89
C GLY A 212 12.80 -18.94 -19.61
N SER A 213 12.00 -18.20 -20.38
CA SER A 213 10.86 -18.75 -21.13
C SER A 213 11.17 -19.13 -22.58
N GLY A 214 12.30 -18.66 -23.12
CA GLY A 214 12.47 -18.53 -24.57
C GLY A 214 11.56 -17.41 -25.11
N GLU A 215 11.88 -16.85 -26.29
CA GLU A 215 11.14 -15.71 -26.86
C GLU A 215 9.66 -16.00 -27.19
N THR A 216 9.21 -17.26 -27.04
CA THR A 216 7.91 -17.72 -27.53
C THR A 216 6.82 -17.91 -26.47
N ASP A 217 7.10 -17.69 -25.18
CA ASP A 217 6.06 -17.77 -24.12
C ASP A 217 5.33 -16.43 -23.94
N PRO A 218 4.06 -16.31 -24.37
CA PRO A 218 3.31 -15.06 -24.28
C PRO A 218 3.11 -14.61 -22.84
N GLU A 219 2.95 -15.55 -21.88
CA GLU A 219 2.69 -15.19 -20.48
C GLU A 219 3.89 -14.48 -19.84
N CYS A 220 5.10 -14.99 -20.12
CA CYS A 220 6.34 -14.37 -19.65
C CYS A 220 6.60 -13.02 -20.33
N SER A 221 6.29 -12.89 -21.63
CA SER A 221 6.39 -11.62 -22.36
C SER A 221 5.42 -10.57 -21.79
N ASP A 222 4.15 -10.92 -21.62
CA ASP A 222 3.13 -10.04 -21.08
C ASP A 222 3.47 -9.59 -19.65
N ALA A 223 3.95 -10.52 -18.82
CA ALA A 223 4.39 -10.21 -17.46
C ALA A 223 5.63 -9.30 -17.45
N ALA A 224 6.60 -9.51 -18.34
CA ALA A 224 7.77 -8.64 -18.46
C ALA A 224 7.37 -7.22 -18.86
N ASP A 225 6.46 -7.09 -19.82
CA ASP A 225 5.96 -5.79 -20.28
C ASP A 225 5.12 -5.09 -19.22
N ALA A 226 4.29 -5.85 -18.47
CA ALA A 226 3.57 -5.33 -17.32
C ALA A 226 4.54 -4.81 -16.25
N ILE A 227 5.59 -5.57 -15.91
CA ILE A 227 6.62 -5.16 -14.95
C ILE A 227 7.29 -3.84 -15.38
N MET A 228 7.56 -3.66 -16.67
CA MET A 228 8.18 -2.45 -17.18
C MET A 228 7.27 -1.21 -17.10
N ARG A 229 5.97 -1.40 -16.99
CA ARG A 229 4.97 -0.33 -16.77
C ARG A 229 4.58 -0.16 -15.30
N LEU A 230 5.08 -1.01 -14.39
CA LEU A 230 4.74 -0.90 -12.98
C LEU A 230 5.25 0.42 -12.39
N GLY A 231 4.41 1.01 -11.56
CA GLY A 231 4.71 2.16 -10.72
C GLY A 231 3.73 2.19 -9.56
N PHE A 232 4.03 2.99 -8.53
CA PHE A 232 3.23 3.04 -7.31
C PHE A 232 1.75 3.37 -7.59
N SER A 233 1.50 4.29 -8.53
CA SER A 233 0.16 4.77 -8.89
C SER A 233 -0.68 3.76 -9.69
N GLN A 234 -0.12 2.61 -10.07
CA GLN A 234 -0.82 1.63 -10.88
C GLN A 234 -1.79 0.78 -10.03
N PRO A 235 -2.94 0.35 -10.58
CA PRO A 235 -3.95 -0.34 -9.78
C PRO A 235 -3.47 -1.63 -9.09
N ARG A 236 -2.55 -2.38 -9.72
CA ARG A 236 -2.07 -3.68 -9.21
C ARG A 236 -1.24 -3.56 -7.92
N PRO A 237 -0.21 -2.69 -7.84
CA PRO A 237 0.44 -2.32 -6.58
C PRO A 237 -0.54 -1.84 -5.50
N LEU A 238 -1.46 -0.95 -5.85
CA LEU A 238 -2.44 -0.40 -4.91
C LEU A 238 -3.38 -1.46 -4.33
N ARG A 239 -3.71 -2.52 -5.09
CA ARG A 239 -4.46 -3.68 -4.58
C ARG A 239 -3.76 -4.39 -3.43
N TRP A 240 -2.43 -4.38 -3.36
CA TRP A 240 -1.70 -4.94 -2.21
C TRP A 240 -1.89 -4.09 -0.95
N LEU A 241 -1.83 -2.76 -1.08
CA LEU A 241 -2.12 -1.85 0.03
C LEU A 241 -3.57 -1.98 0.50
N TRP A 242 -4.53 -2.11 -0.41
CA TRP A 242 -5.92 -2.36 -0.06
C TRP A 242 -6.08 -3.67 0.73
N ARG A 243 -5.47 -4.78 0.26
CA ARG A 243 -5.47 -6.07 0.98
C ARG A 243 -4.88 -5.95 2.38
N ARG A 244 -3.90 -5.07 2.59
CA ARG A 244 -3.36 -4.77 3.91
C ARG A 244 -4.34 -3.93 4.73
N ALA A 245 -4.87 -2.85 4.16
CA ALA A 245 -5.80 -1.93 4.81
C ALA A 245 -7.02 -2.67 5.37
N VAL A 246 -7.61 -3.60 4.61
CA VAL A 246 -8.80 -4.33 5.04
C VAL A 246 -8.56 -5.31 6.20
N ARG A 247 -7.30 -5.63 6.50
CA ARG A 247 -6.91 -6.51 7.62
C ARG A 247 -6.51 -5.71 8.86
N MET A 248 -6.30 -4.40 8.73
CA MET A 248 -5.94 -3.55 9.85
C MET A 248 -7.17 -3.25 10.70
N GLN A 249 -6.96 -3.19 12.01
CA GLN A 249 -8.00 -2.74 12.92
C GLN A 249 -8.33 -1.27 12.62
N LYS A 250 -9.62 -0.95 12.51
CA LYS A 250 -10.08 0.43 12.47
C LYS A 250 -9.86 1.06 13.84
N LEU A 251 -9.18 2.19 13.87
CA LEU A 251 -8.95 2.95 15.08
C LEU A 251 -9.97 4.06 15.18
N ALA A 252 -10.35 4.41 16.41
CA ALA A 252 -11.08 5.64 16.66
C ALA A 252 -10.24 6.85 16.19
N PRO A 253 -10.88 7.98 15.82
CA PRO A 253 -10.17 9.21 15.54
C PRO A 253 -9.22 9.57 16.70
N PRO A 254 -8.01 10.10 16.42
CA PRO A 254 -7.12 10.59 17.46
C PRO A 254 -7.82 11.68 18.27
N THR A 255 -7.50 11.77 19.56
CA THR A 255 -8.00 12.84 20.42
C THR A 255 -7.61 14.21 19.85
N ALA A 256 -8.32 15.26 20.29
CA ALA A 256 -7.97 16.63 19.92
C ALA A 256 -6.52 16.99 20.30
N SER A 257 -6.02 16.51 21.45
CA SER A 257 -4.64 16.73 21.88
C SER A 257 -3.62 15.98 21.05
N ALA A 258 -3.88 14.72 20.70
CA ALA A 258 -3.02 13.96 19.81
C ALA A 258 -2.97 14.58 18.40
N SER A 259 -4.13 14.95 17.84
CA SER A 259 -4.24 15.60 16.53
C SER A 259 -3.45 16.91 16.50
N GLN A 260 -3.64 17.78 17.49
CA GLN A 260 -2.94 19.06 17.53
C GLN A 260 -1.43 18.93 17.71
N ARG A 261 -0.96 17.95 18.51
CA ARG A 261 0.47 17.68 18.62
C ARG A 261 1.06 17.28 17.28
N ALA A 262 0.44 16.31 16.60
CA ALA A 262 0.89 15.83 15.29
C ALA A 262 0.87 16.96 14.24
N LEU A 263 -0.17 17.79 14.24
CA LEU A 263 -0.30 18.93 13.32
C LEU A 263 0.70 20.05 13.65
N GLY A 264 1.03 20.27 14.91
CA GLY A 264 2.01 21.28 15.34
C GLY A 264 3.45 20.99 14.89
N GLU A 265 3.75 19.74 14.55
CA GLU A 265 5.04 19.30 14.01
C GLU A 265 5.14 19.45 12.47
N LEU A 266 4.02 19.75 11.78
CA LEU A 266 4.00 19.86 10.33
C LEU A 266 4.83 21.04 9.82
N ARG A 267 5.69 20.78 8.84
CA ARG A 267 6.46 21.79 8.12
C ARG A 267 6.43 21.47 6.63
N PHE A 268 6.14 22.49 5.82
CA PHE A 268 6.33 22.47 4.38
C PHE A 268 7.54 23.32 4.05
N ASP A 269 8.31 22.94 3.02
CA ASP A 269 9.46 23.74 2.56
C ASP A 269 9.02 25.11 2.02
N ASN A 270 7.83 25.16 1.44
CA ASN A 270 7.18 26.38 0.96
C ASN A 270 5.67 26.27 1.16
N ASP A 271 5.15 26.84 2.25
CA ASP A 271 3.73 26.81 2.59
C ASP A 271 2.87 27.78 1.76
N ALA A 272 3.47 28.67 0.98
CA ALA A 272 2.75 29.56 0.06
C ALA A 272 2.24 28.85 -1.20
N LEU A 273 2.74 27.63 -1.48
CA LEU A 273 2.26 26.83 -2.61
C LEU A 273 0.78 26.42 -2.41
N PRO A 274 0.04 26.19 -3.50
CA PRO A 274 -1.28 25.57 -3.41
C PRO A 274 -1.25 24.26 -2.63
N LEU A 275 -2.32 23.95 -1.90
CA LEU A 275 -2.44 22.74 -1.08
C LEU A 275 -3.57 21.84 -1.58
N ILE A 276 -3.28 20.54 -1.68
CA ILE A 276 -4.31 19.50 -1.82
C ILE A 276 -4.38 18.71 -0.52
N VAL A 277 -5.56 18.63 0.07
CA VAL A 277 -5.80 17.91 1.33
C VAL A 277 -6.56 16.62 1.04
N ASP A 278 -6.19 15.50 1.67
CA ASP A 278 -6.98 14.26 1.68
C ASP A 278 -7.30 13.88 3.13
N VAL A 279 -8.58 13.92 3.49
CA VAL A 279 -9.02 13.62 4.86
C VAL A 279 -9.56 12.20 4.96
N GLY A 280 -8.94 11.40 5.81
CA GLY A 280 -9.08 9.95 5.78
C GLY A 280 -8.26 9.31 4.66
N CYS A 281 -7.01 9.77 4.47
CA CYS A 281 -6.19 9.46 3.31
C CYS A 281 -5.75 7.99 3.19
N GLY A 282 -6.03 7.14 4.18
CA GLY A 282 -5.57 5.77 4.19
C GLY A 282 -4.05 5.70 4.13
N PHE A 283 -3.51 4.89 3.22
CA PHE A 283 -2.07 4.81 2.96
C PHE A 283 -1.52 6.01 2.16
N GLY A 284 -2.34 7.04 1.93
CA GLY A 284 -1.96 8.26 1.22
C GLY A 284 -1.71 8.05 -0.27
N SER A 285 -2.22 6.96 -0.86
CA SER A 285 -1.79 6.55 -2.21
C SER A 285 -2.24 7.52 -3.30
N SER A 286 -3.40 8.17 -3.13
CA SER A 286 -3.88 9.27 -3.97
C SER A 286 -2.86 10.39 -4.03
N LEU A 287 -2.50 10.96 -2.87
CA LEU A 287 -1.57 12.07 -2.75
C LEU A 287 -0.13 11.68 -3.15
N LEU A 288 0.33 10.50 -2.74
CA LEU A 288 1.64 9.99 -3.16
C LEU A 288 1.70 9.83 -4.69
N SER A 289 0.65 9.36 -5.34
CA SER A 289 0.62 9.22 -6.80
C SER A 289 0.83 10.56 -7.53
N LEU A 290 0.42 11.68 -6.93
CA LEU A 290 0.69 13.03 -7.44
C LEU A 290 2.17 13.41 -7.42
N HIS A 291 2.94 12.79 -6.52
CA HIS A 291 4.38 13.01 -6.35
C HIS A 291 5.24 11.84 -6.87
N ALA A 292 4.63 10.78 -7.38
CA ALA A 292 5.34 9.58 -7.80
C ALA A 292 6.37 9.92 -8.89
N PRO A 293 7.62 9.42 -8.81
CA PRO A 293 8.61 9.63 -9.86
C PRO A 293 8.12 9.04 -11.19
N THR A 294 7.68 9.88 -12.12
CA THR A 294 7.31 9.43 -13.45
C THR A 294 8.55 9.01 -14.23
N ARG A 295 8.49 7.87 -14.93
CA ARG A 295 9.48 7.55 -15.95
C ARG A 295 9.38 8.63 -17.01
N ARG A 296 10.36 9.54 -17.06
CA ARG A 296 10.47 10.68 -17.98
C ARG A 296 9.84 10.33 -19.34
N SER A 297 8.63 10.79 -19.60
CA SER A 297 8.24 11.01 -21.00
C SER A 297 9.06 12.21 -21.45
N HIS A 298 9.74 12.09 -22.58
CA HIS A 298 10.70 13.08 -23.07
C HIS A 298 10.07 14.44 -23.46
N HIS A 299 8.84 14.74 -23.08
CA HIS A 299 8.12 15.97 -23.44
C HIS A 299 7.72 16.77 -22.19
N SER A 300 8.65 17.64 -21.79
CA SER A 300 8.50 18.98 -21.18
C SER A 300 7.41 19.32 -20.17
N THR A 301 6.66 18.40 -19.58
CA THR A 301 5.80 18.75 -18.44
C THR A 301 6.68 18.95 -17.21
N ARG A 302 6.81 20.21 -16.80
CA ARG A 302 7.27 20.59 -15.46
C ARG A 302 6.62 19.63 -14.47
N ARG A 303 7.38 18.99 -13.59
CA ARG A 303 6.84 17.99 -12.65
C ARG A 303 5.74 18.67 -11.85
N ILE A 304 4.49 18.30 -12.14
CA ILE A 304 3.29 18.75 -11.44
C ILE A 304 3.48 18.62 -9.91
N SER A 305 4.27 17.64 -9.48
CA SER A 305 4.65 17.38 -8.09
C SER A 305 5.31 18.53 -7.33
N ASP A 306 5.85 19.54 -8.00
CA ASP A 306 6.56 20.67 -7.38
C ASP A 306 5.73 21.97 -7.40
N ALA A 307 4.52 21.91 -7.97
CA ALA A 307 3.63 23.06 -8.11
C ALA A 307 2.65 23.22 -6.92
N PHE A 308 2.60 22.24 -6.02
CA PHE A 308 1.71 22.25 -4.86
C PHE A 308 2.26 21.37 -3.75
N ASN A 309 1.74 21.61 -2.55
CA ASN A 309 1.88 20.72 -1.40
C ASN A 309 0.70 19.76 -1.32
N THR A 310 0.90 18.63 -0.64
CA THR A 310 -0.16 17.70 -0.25
C THR A 310 -0.17 17.46 1.25
N LEU A 311 -1.36 17.38 1.84
CA LEU A 311 -1.57 17.05 3.24
C LEU A 311 -2.59 15.91 3.38
N GLY A 312 -2.11 14.73 3.78
CA GLY A 312 -2.97 13.61 4.14
C GLY A 312 -3.15 13.52 5.65
N CYS A 313 -4.38 13.27 6.11
CA CYS A 313 -4.62 12.86 7.50
C CYS A 313 -5.39 11.54 7.56
N ASP A 314 -5.06 10.69 8.52
CA ASP A 314 -5.80 9.45 8.80
C ASP A 314 -5.74 9.16 10.30
N ALA A 315 -6.76 8.49 10.85
CA ALA A 315 -6.72 8.06 12.24
C ALA A 315 -5.64 7.00 12.51
N SER A 316 -5.23 6.26 11.48
CA SER A 316 -4.20 5.24 11.57
C SER A 316 -2.80 5.81 11.46
N MET A 317 -2.09 5.82 12.58
CA MET A 317 -0.68 6.16 12.64
C MET A 317 0.19 5.25 11.76
N ALA A 318 -0.12 3.96 11.65
CA ALA A 318 0.62 3.05 10.78
C ALA A 318 0.51 3.44 9.30
N LYS A 319 -0.70 3.81 8.83
CA LYS A 319 -0.89 4.21 7.43
C LYS A 319 -0.25 5.56 7.10
N THR A 320 -0.35 6.55 8.00
CA THR A 320 0.29 7.85 7.81
C THR A 320 1.82 7.75 7.88
N ARG A 321 2.37 6.88 8.73
CA ARG A 321 3.82 6.58 8.74
C ARG A 321 4.30 5.89 7.48
N PHE A 322 3.54 4.95 6.93
CA PHE A 322 3.83 4.39 5.60
C PHE A 322 3.96 5.52 4.57
N ALA A 323 2.97 6.41 4.51
CA ALA A 323 2.92 7.46 3.51
C ALA A 323 4.07 8.46 3.68
N ARG A 324 4.34 8.88 4.93
CA ARG A 324 5.51 9.70 5.29
C ARG A 324 6.82 9.02 4.88
N GLY A 325 6.94 7.72 5.12
CA GLY A 325 8.12 6.95 4.74
C GLY A 325 8.34 6.97 3.23
N VAL A 326 7.31 6.67 2.43
CA VAL A 326 7.39 6.74 0.96
C VAL A 326 7.75 8.15 0.48
N ALA A 327 7.09 9.19 1.01
CA ALA A 327 7.40 10.57 0.67
C ALA A 327 8.85 10.95 0.98
N ALA A 328 9.39 10.50 2.13
CA ALA A 328 10.79 10.73 2.48
C ALA A 328 11.75 10.08 1.47
N ARG A 329 11.54 8.80 1.11
CA ARG A 329 12.41 8.11 0.12
C ARG A 329 12.39 8.75 -1.26
N TRP A 330 11.27 9.40 -1.60
CA TRP A 330 11.13 10.10 -2.86
C TRP A 330 11.70 11.53 -2.83
N GLY A 331 12.23 11.97 -1.69
CA GLY A 331 12.69 13.36 -1.50
C GLY A 331 11.52 14.35 -1.56
N LYS A 332 10.35 13.95 -1.05
CA LYS A 332 9.10 14.73 -1.08
C LYS A 332 8.54 15.05 0.29
N ALA A 333 9.26 14.77 1.37
CA ALA A 333 8.80 15.04 2.73
C ALA A 333 8.48 16.53 3.00
N GLY A 334 9.14 17.47 2.31
CA GLY A 334 8.87 18.91 2.43
C GLY A 334 7.66 19.41 1.63
N ALA A 335 7.12 18.59 0.72
CA ALA A 335 5.95 18.94 -0.11
C ALA A 335 4.74 18.01 0.14
N ALA A 336 4.95 16.80 0.65
CA ALA A 336 3.93 15.80 0.91
C ALA A 336 3.97 15.36 2.37
N ALA A 337 3.02 15.87 3.15
CA ALA A 337 2.93 15.63 4.58
C ALA A 337 1.77 14.69 4.93
N PHE A 338 2.00 13.81 5.91
CA PHE A 338 1.01 12.83 6.36
C PHE A 338 0.98 12.77 7.88
N VAL A 339 -0.20 12.96 8.48
CA VAL A 339 -0.35 13.09 9.94
C VAL A 339 -1.43 12.19 10.54
N PRO A 340 -1.18 11.57 11.70
CA PRO A 340 -2.21 10.90 12.47
C PRO A 340 -3.10 11.91 13.20
N ALA A 341 -4.10 12.45 12.50
CA ALA A 341 -5.02 13.46 13.03
C ALA A 341 -6.46 13.20 12.56
N SER A 342 -7.44 13.78 13.26
CA SER A 342 -8.81 13.77 12.77
C SER A 342 -9.00 14.75 11.60
N ALA A 343 -9.97 14.44 10.72
CA ALA A 343 -10.30 15.29 9.58
C ALA A 343 -10.64 16.74 9.98
N THR A 344 -11.48 16.90 11.02
CA THR A 344 -11.89 18.22 11.51
C THR A 344 -10.72 19.05 12.00
N HIS A 345 -9.87 18.50 12.88
CA HIS A 345 -8.70 19.23 13.40
C HIS A 345 -7.68 19.54 12.30
N THR A 346 -7.57 18.67 11.29
CA THR A 346 -6.71 18.93 10.13
C THR A 346 -7.20 20.14 9.35
N MET A 347 -8.50 20.24 9.06
CA MET A 347 -9.06 21.40 8.36
C MET A 347 -9.02 22.69 9.20
N GLU A 348 -9.17 22.59 10.52
CA GLU A 348 -8.95 23.71 11.44
C GLU A 348 -7.50 24.21 11.40
N TRP A 349 -6.54 23.28 11.42
CA TRP A 349 -5.13 23.63 11.30
C TRP A 349 -4.81 24.27 9.96
N VAL A 350 -5.32 23.72 8.84
CA VAL A 350 -5.14 24.30 7.49
C VAL A 350 -5.68 25.74 7.46
N LYS A 351 -6.87 25.97 8.01
CA LYS A 351 -7.47 27.31 8.08
C LYS A 351 -6.59 28.31 8.83
N ALA A 352 -5.97 27.88 9.92
CA ALA A 352 -5.25 28.74 10.86
C ALA A 352 -3.75 28.90 10.56
N ASN A 353 -3.11 27.92 9.93
CA ASN A 353 -1.64 27.84 9.85
C ASN A 353 -1.08 27.74 8.43
N TYR A 354 -1.89 27.37 7.43
CA TYR A 354 -1.39 27.22 6.07
C TYR A 354 -1.59 28.51 5.27
N THR A 355 -0.52 29.07 4.72
CA THR A 355 -0.51 30.41 4.09
C THR A 355 -1.01 30.37 2.64
N GLY A 356 -0.68 29.33 1.88
CA GLY A 356 -1.10 29.14 0.50
C GLY A 356 -2.59 28.82 0.30
N PRO A 357 -3.09 28.86 -0.95
CA PRO A 357 -4.49 28.52 -1.24
C PRO A 357 -4.75 27.01 -1.17
N VAL A 358 -5.90 26.60 -0.64
CA VAL A 358 -6.35 25.20 -0.72
C VAL A 358 -6.94 24.94 -2.10
N LEU A 359 -6.17 24.32 -2.99
CA LEU A 359 -6.57 23.98 -4.35
C LEU A 359 -7.61 22.85 -4.38
N GLY A 360 -7.49 21.88 -3.49
CA GLY A 360 -8.35 20.71 -3.52
C GLY A 360 -8.52 20.06 -2.16
N VAL A 361 -9.70 19.49 -1.92
CA VAL A 361 -9.94 18.59 -0.78
C VAL A 361 -10.52 17.27 -1.31
N CYS A 362 -10.00 16.15 -0.82
CA CYS A 362 -10.47 14.82 -1.17
C CYS A 362 -11.21 14.17 0.02
N LEU A 363 -12.35 13.55 -0.29
CA LEU A 363 -13.14 12.69 0.59
C LEU A 363 -13.32 11.33 -0.11
N LEU A 364 -12.36 10.43 0.09
CA LEU A 364 -12.27 9.19 -0.67
C LEU A 364 -12.62 7.98 0.21
N PHE A 365 -13.70 7.28 -0.15
CA PHE A 365 -14.14 6.03 0.47
C PHE A 365 -14.20 6.06 2.01
N PRO A 366 -14.85 7.08 2.61
CA PRO A 366 -15.02 7.11 4.06
C PRO A 366 -15.75 5.85 4.54
N THR A 367 -15.47 5.42 5.78
CA THR A 367 -16.20 4.28 6.35
C THR A 367 -17.69 4.60 6.42
N PRO A 368 -18.58 3.80 5.79
CA PRO A 368 -20.03 4.02 5.85
C PRO A 368 -20.56 4.02 7.28
N PHE A 369 -21.65 4.73 7.53
CA PHE A 369 -22.38 4.67 8.80
C PHE A 369 -23.44 3.57 8.80
N LYS A 370 -23.91 3.18 9.98
CA LYS A 370 -25.02 2.26 10.20
C LYS A 370 -26.28 2.87 9.64
N VAL A 371 -27.01 2.10 8.85
CA VAL A 371 -28.41 2.42 8.58
C VAL A 371 -29.23 1.86 9.74
N ALA A 372 -30.12 2.66 10.30
CA ALA A 372 -31.05 2.21 11.34
C ALA A 372 -31.73 0.91 10.93
N GLY A 373 -31.63 -0.13 11.77
CA GLY A 373 -32.17 -1.46 11.50
C GLY A 373 -31.28 -2.42 10.70
N ALA A 374 -30.08 -2.01 10.26
CA ALA A 374 -29.12 -2.90 9.60
C ALA A 374 -28.16 -3.57 10.61
N GLY A 375 -27.95 -4.89 10.50
CA GLY A 375 -27.24 -5.71 11.48
C GLY A 375 -25.71 -5.56 11.57
N ASN A 376 -25.09 -4.54 10.97
CA ASN A 376 -23.63 -4.38 11.05
C ASN A 376 -23.23 -3.46 12.21
N GLY A 377 -23.15 -4.04 13.40
CA GLY A 377 -22.76 -3.35 14.65
C GLY A 377 -21.41 -2.62 14.62
N GLN A 378 -20.57 -2.86 13.62
CA GLN A 378 -19.21 -2.31 13.49
C GLN A 378 -19.13 -0.97 12.77
N LEU A 379 -20.21 -0.53 12.12
CA LEU A 379 -20.24 0.78 11.46
C LEU A 379 -20.52 1.87 12.52
N PRO A 380 -20.00 3.10 12.37
CA PRO A 380 -20.38 4.24 13.21
C PRO A 380 -21.86 4.57 13.03
N ASP A 381 -22.49 5.16 14.05
CA ASP A 381 -23.82 5.78 13.85
C ASP A 381 -23.71 7.03 12.97
N GLU A 382 -24.83 7.56 12.48
CA GLU A 382 -24.83 8.76 11.61
C GLU A 382 -24.16 9.97 12.28
N ASP A 383 -24.37 10.15 13.59
CA ASP A 383 -23.76 11.21 14.39
C ASP A 383 -22.24 11.00 14.60
N GLU A 384 -21.75 9.76 14.45
CA GLU A 384 -20.34 9.39 14.54
C GLU A 384 -19.65 9.32 13.18
N TYR A 385 -20.39 9.59 12.10
CA TYR A 385 -19.87 9.56 10.74
C TYR A 385 -18.83 10.66 10.55
N MET A 386 -17.69 10.31 9.93
CA MET A 386 -16.57 11.23 9.75
C MET A 386 -16.96 12.48 8.95
N VAL A 387 -17.85 12.34 7.96
CA VAL A 387 -18.26 13.45 7.11
C VAL A 387 -19.48 14.13 7.73
N SER A 388 -19.21 14.96 8.73
CA SER A 388 -20.20 15.76 9.45
C SER A 388 -20.43 17.12 8.81
N SER A 389 -21.52 17.79 9.19
CA SER A 389 -21.81 19.17 8.77
C SER A 389 -20.69 20.14 9.17
N VAL A 390 -20.07 19.94 10.34
CA VAL A 390 -18.94 20.75 10.81
C VAL A 390 -17.74 20.62 9.88
N LEU A 391 -17.36 19.38 9.53
CA LEU A 391 -16.26 19.13 8.60
C LEU A 391 -16.57 19.70 7.22
N MET A 392 -17.77 19.46 6.69
CA MET A 392 -18.15 19.94 5.37
C MET A 392 -18.15 21.48 5.29
N GLY A 393 -18.63 22.16 6.35
CA GLY A 393 -18.55 23.61 6.45
C GLY A 393 -17.11 24.13 6.45
N ALA A 394 -16.19 23.45 7.14
CA ALA A 394 -14.77 23.79 7.11
C ALA A 394 -14.16 23.62 5.70
N ILE A 395 -14.51 22.54 5.00
CA ILE A 395 -14.08 22.28 3.62
C ILE A 395 -14.63 23.34 2.66
N ALA A 396 -15.93 23.63 2.70
CA ALA A 396 -16.57 24.63 1.85
C ALA A 396 -15.99 26.03 2.06
N ASN A 397 -15.67 26.39 3.31
CA ASN A 397 -14.98 27.64 3.63
C ASN A 397 -13.58 27.70 3.02
N ALA A 398 -12.81 26.62 3.09
CA ALA A 398 -11.47 26.55 2.49
C ALA A 398 -11.52 26.72 0.97
N ILE A 399 -12.46 26.04 0.30
CA ILE A 399 -12.67 26.11 -1.16
C ILE A 399 -13.08 27.53 -1.59
N ARG A 400 -14.06 28.14 -0.90
CA ARG A 400 -14.48 29.52 -1.21
C ARG A 400 -13.34 30.53 -1.08
N ARG A 401 -12.51 30.43 -0.03
CA ARG A 401 -11.33 31.29 0.16
C ARG A 401 -10.23 31.10 -0.91
N ALA A 402 -10.18 29.93 -1.54
CA ALA A 402 -9.21 29.63 -2.59
C ALA A 402 -9.70 30.07 -3.98
N GLY A 403 -11.00 30.27 -4.17
CA GLY A 403 -11.60 30.81 -5.39
C GLY A 403 -12.15 29.73 -6.34
N PRO A 404 -12.58 30.11 -7.56
CA PRO A 404 -13.35 29.25 -8.46
C PRO A 404 -12.64 27.97 -8.92
N ARG A 405 -11.30 28.00 -8.89
CA ARG A 405 -10.47 26.86 -9.29
C ARG A 405 -10.37 25.79 -8.22
N ALA A 406 -10.72 26.11 -6.97
CA ALA A 406 -10.70 25.13 -5.90
C ALA A 406 -11.86 24.13 -6.01
N TRP A 407 -11.62 22.91 -5.53
CA TRP A 407 -12.57 21.81 -5.69
C TRP A 407 -12.62 20.90 -4.46
N LEU A 408 -13.75 20.21 -4.33
CA LEU A 408 -13.92 19.06 -3.44
C LEU A 408 -14.16 17.82 -4.30
N TYR A 409 -13.31 16.81 -4.16
CA TYR A 409 -13.47 15.53 -4.82
C TYR A 409 -14.02 14.50 -3.84
N ILE A 410 -15.20 13.96 -4.16
CA ILE A 410 -15.87 12.92 -3.37
C ILE A 410 -15.86 11.62 -4.18
N ALA A 411 -15.48 10.52 -3.53
CA ALA A 411 -15.60 9.18 -4.08
C ALA A 411 -16.11 8.18 -3.04
N SER A 412 -17.02 7.29 -3.44
CA SER A 412 -17.48 6.18 -2.59
C SER A 412 -17.93 5.01 -3.44
N ASN A 413 -17.83 3.80 -2.90
CA ASN A 413 -18.38 2.58 -3.49
C ASN A 413 -19.77 2.22 -2.94
N VAL A 414 -20.27 3.04 -2.02
CA VAL A 414 -21.61 2.96 -1.45
C VAL A 414 -22.38 4.19 -1.94
N GLU A 415 -23.38 3.95 -2.79
CA GLU A 415 -24.19 4.98 -3.45
C GLU A 415 -24.79 5.97 -2.44
N ASP A 416 -25.50 5.46 -1.43
CA ASP A 416 -26.14 6.27 -0.40
C ASP A 416 -25.14 7.20 0.31
N VAL A 417 -23.94 6.70 0.61
CA VAL A 417 -22.87 7.48 1.25
C VAL A 417 -22.38 8.59 0.32
N ALA A 418 -22.23 8.30 -0.97
CA ALA A 418 -21.84 9.29 -1.97
C ALA A 418 -22.89 10.41 -2.10
N VAL A 419 -24.17 10.04 -2.19
CA VAL A 419 -25.28 11.00 -2.32
C VAL A 419 -25.42 11.83 -1.05
N SER A 420 -25.30 11.22 0.14
CA SER A 420 -25.31 11.95 1.41
C SER A 420 -24.18 12.98 1.49
N MET A 421 -22.96 12.62 1.10
CA MET A 421 -21.83 13.58 1.06
C MET A 421 -22.07 14.72 0.06
N ARG A 422 -22.59 14.42 -1.14
CA ARG A 422 -22.95 15.43 -2.14
C ARG A 422 -23.98 16.42 -1.59
N ARG A 423 -25.08 15.93 -1.03
CA ARG A 423 -26.14 16.78 -0.45
C ARG A 423 -25.63 17.65 0.69
N LEU A 424 -24.75 17.09 1.53
CA LEU A 424 -24.13 17.86 2.59
C LEU A 424 -23.25 18.98 2.03
N ALA A 425 -22.47 18.71 0.98
CA ALA A 425 -21.70 19.73 0.28
C ALA A 425 -22.60 20.81 -0.36
N GLU A 426 -23.72 20.41 -0.97
CA GLU A 426 -24.74 21.33 -1.52
C GLU A 426 -25.36 22.23 -0.44
N ALA A 427 -25.69 21.67 0.73
CA ALA A 427 -26.18 22.44 1.87
C ALA A 427 -25.17 23.49 2.39
N HIS A 428 -23.88 23.31 2.07
CA HIS A 428 -22.79 24.26 2.39
C HIS A 428 -22.40 25.13 1.19
N GLY A 429 -23.27 25.25 0.18
CA GLY A 429 -23.13 26.18 -0.93
C GLY A 429 -22.18 25.73 -2.04
N LEU A 430 -21.80 24.44 -2.06
CA LEU A 430 -21.01 23.86 -3.14
C LEU A 430 -21.94 23.26 -4.22
N THR A 431 -21.55 23.34 -5.49
CA THR A 431 -22.32 22.79 -6.61
C THR A 431 -21.51 21.72 -7.34
N ALA A 432 -22.19 20.67 -7.79
CA ALA A 432 -21.58 19.63 -8.60
C ALA A 432 -21.16 20.22 -9.96
N SER A 433 -19.91 20.03 -10.33
CA SER A 433 -19.38 20.53 -11.61
C SER A 433 -19.81 19.60 -12.75
N PRO A 434 -20.57 20.09 -13.76
CA PRO A 434 -21.05 19.28 -14.86
C PRO A 434 -19.96 18.95 -15.89
N HIS A 435 -18.82 19.63 -15.86
CA HIS A 435 -17.77 19.47 -16.86
C HIS A 435 -17.13 18.07 -16.83
N THR A 436 -17.17 17.39 -17.97
CA THR A 436 -16.53 16.10 -18.24
C THR A 436 -15.01 16.21 -18.38
N ASP A 437 -14.53 17.36 -18.84
CA ASP A 437 -13.11 17.62 -19.00
C ASP A 437 -12.56 18.28 -17.72
N CYS A 438 -11.66 17.58 -17.04
CA CYS A 438 -10.43 18.16 -16.51
C CYS A 438 -9.70 17.12 -15.66
N SER A 439 -8.45 16.86 -16.01
CA SER A 439 -7.44 16.64 -14.99
C SER A 439 -7.37 17.92 -14.14
N LEU A 440 -7.89 17.87 -12.91
CA LEU A 440 -7.97 19.02 -12.00
C LEU A 440 -6.62 19.74 -11.81
N LEU A 441 -5.55 19.02 -12.07
CA LEU A 441 -4.16 19.46 -11.94
C LEU A 441 -3.65 20.24 -13.17
N ARG A 442 -4.17 19.99 -14.38
CA ARG A 442 -3.77 20.77 -15.57
C ARG A 442 -4.30 22.19 -15.53
N GLU A 443 -5.45 22.41 -14.90
CA GLU A 443 -5.92 23.76 -14.63
C GLU A 443 -4.89 24.51 -13.75
N ALA A 444 -4.25 23.83 -12.79
CA ALA A 444 -3.35 24.45 -11.83
C ALA A 444 -1.95 24.83 -12.36
N GLU A 445 -1.68 24.75 -13.67
CA GLU A 445 -0.35 25.02 -14.21
C GLU A 445 0.10 26.50 -14.03
N PRO A 446 1.40 26.76 -13.77
CA PRO A 446 1.93 28.04 -13.28
C PRO A 446 1.62 29.27 -14.11
N SER A 447 1.47 29.13 -15.45
CA SER A 447 1.11 30.26 -16.32
C SER A 447 -0.23 30.90 -15.98
N THR A 448 -1.06 30.20 -15.18
CA THR A 448 -2.35 30.68 -14.67
C THR A 448 -2.35 30.90 -13.15
N LEU A 449 -1.24 30.59 -12.46
CA LEU A 449 -1.11 30.67 -11.01
C LEU A 449 -0.44 31.97 -10.56
N GLU A 450 0.43 32.55 -11.39
CA GLU A 450 1.01 33.89 -11.18
C GLU A 450 -0.09 34.97 -11.11
N ASP A 451 -1.17 34.81 -11.86
CA ASP A 451 -2.36 35.68 -11.82
C ASP A 451 -3.10 35.59 -10.48
N ALA A 452 -3.18 34.39 -9.88
CA ALA A 452 -3.91 34.15 -8.64
C ALA A 452 -3.11 34.59 -7.39
N LEU A 453 -1.78 34.48 -7.42
CA LEU A 453 -0.91 34.91 -6.32
C LEU A 453 -0.79 36.44 -6.23
N SER A 454 -0.93 37.15 -7.35
CA SER A 454 -0.90 38.62 -7.39
C SER A 454 -2.09 39.29 -6.68
N LEU A 455 -3.19 38.54 -6.44
CA LEU A 455 -4.41 39.05 -5.79
C LEU A 455 -4.41 39.00 -4.25
N LYS A 456 -3.46 38.29 -3.61
CA LYS A 456 -3.52 38.00 -2.15
C LYS A 456 -2.60 38.81 -1.24
N TYR A 457 -1.68 39.61 -1.76
CA TYR A 457 -0.76 40.42 -0.94
C TYR A 457 -1.38 41.69 -0.32
N ALA A 458 -2.71 41.82 -0.30
CA ALA A 458 -3.37 43.06 0.13
C ALA A 458 -3.76 43.14 1.63
N HIS A 459 -3.86 42.05 2.39
CA HIS A 459 -4.42 42.14 3.75
C HIS A 459 -3.81 41.19 4.81
N GLY A 460 -2.86 41.74 5.58
CA GLY A 460 -2.82 41.86 7.05
C GLY A 460 -3.03 40.63 7.96
N GLU A 461 -1.95 40.28 8.69
CA GLU A 461 -1.89 39.35 9.82
C GLU A 461 -2.41 39.95 11.14
N ASP A 462 -2.90 39.12 12.07
CA ASP A 462 -2.71 39.32 13.52
C ASP A 462 -2.93 38.03 14.32
N SER A 463 -2.04 37.83 15.30
CA SER A 463 -1.77 36.59 16.06
C SER A 463 -2.29 36.60 17.50
N ALA A 464 -2.61 35.44 18.10
CA ALA A 464 -2.53 35.24 19.57
C ALA A 464 -2.59 33.76 20.01
N SER A 465 -1.89 33.49 21.12
CA SER A 465 -1.48 32.21 21.73
C SER A 465 -2.27 31.79 22.99
N SER A 466 -2.33 30.49 23.31
CA SER A 466 -1.78 29.88 24.56
C SER A 466 -2.49 28.59 25.07
N GLU A 467 -1.63 27.64 25.46
CA GLU A 467 -1.62 26.65 26.57
C GLU A 467 -2.73 25.61 26.85
N ARG A 468 -2.27 24.38 27.17
CA ARG A 468 -3.05 23.18 27.59
C ARG A 468 -2.32 22.40 28.69
N PRO A 469 -3.05 21.67 29.57
CA PRO A 469 -2.47 20.66 30.46
C PRO A 469 -2.90 19.21 30.17
N ASN A 470 -2.25 18.29 30.90
CA ASN A 470 -2.01 16.85 30.68
C ASN A 470 -3.00 15.84 31.31
N GLY A 471 -2.91 14.58 30.82
CA GLY A 471 -3.28 13.31 31.49
C GLY A 471 -4.39 12.53 30.74
N GLY A 472 -4.40 11.20 30.55
CA GLY A 472 -3.56 10.05 30.89
C GLY A 472 -4.41 8.76 30.73
N ASP A 473 -3.90 7.76 29.98
CA ASP A 473 -4.20 6.31 29.74
C ASP A 473 -5.52 5.64 30.24
N GLY A 474 -6.11 4.60 29.62
CA GLY A 474 -5.80 3.68 28.51
C GLY A 474 -6.84 2.52 28.54
N ILE A 475 -7.15 1.83 27.42
CA ILE A 475 -8.05 0.65 27.42
C ILE A 475 -7.63 -0.42 26.37
N HIS A 476 -7.68 -1.68 26.79
CA HIS A 476 -7.59 -2.92 25.99
C HIS A 476 -8.97 -3.44 25.53
N ALA A 477 -9.09 -3.96 24.29
CA ALA A 477 -9.94 -5.09 23.81
C ALA A 477 -9.98 -5.09 22.26
N THR A 478 -9.53 -6.07 21.46
CA THR A 478 -9.83 -7.52 21.21
C THR A 478 -10.90 -7.87 20.16
N ALA A 479 -10.43 -8.60 19.14
CA ALA A 479 -11.03 -9.68 18.33
C ALA A 479 -12.25 -9.49 17.41
N ALA A 480 -13.11 -8.48 17.56
CA ALA A 480 -14.35 -8.39 16.74
C ALA A 480 -14.15 -7.88 15.29
N ALA A 481 -13.03 -7.24 14.96
CA ALA A 481 -12.86 -6.46 13.72
C ALA A 481 -12.70 -7.25 12.40
N ARG A 482 -12.75 -8.59 12.41
CA ARG A 482 -12.34 -9.43 11.26
C ARG A 482 -13.44 -9.74 10.23
N SER A 483 -14.73 -9.46 10.51
CA SER A 483 -15.85 -9.97 9.70
C SER A 483 -16.57 -8.94 8.80
N ALA A 484 -16.34 -7.63 8.92
CA ALA A 484 -17.20 -6.63 8.25
C ALA A 484 -16.86 -6.26 6.79
N MET A 485 -15.64 -6.52 6.29
CA MET A 485 -15.24 -5.95 4.98
C MET A 485 -15.64 -6.78 3.76
N ALA A 486 -15.83 -8.09 3.90
CA ALA A 486 -16.41 -8.90 2.83
C ALA A 486 -17.92 -8.60 2.63
N GLY A 487 -18.62 -8.18 3.69
CA GLY A 487 -20.06 -7.91 3.67
C GLY A 487 -20.45 -6.55 3.08
N ALA A 488 -19.62 -5.51 3.18
CA ALA A 488 -19.97 -4.16 2.72
C ALA A 488 -20.20 -4.04 1.20
N ALA A 489 -19.67 -4.99 0.41
CA ALA A 489 -19.90 -5.07 -1.04
C ALA A 489 -21.27 -5.67 -1.42
N ALA A 490 -21.72 -6.68 -0.67
CA ALA A 490 -23.03 -7.30 -0.83
C ALA A 490 -24.14 -6.49 -0.10
N GLY A 491 -23.76 -5.70 0.91
CA GLY A 491 -24.67 -4.98 1.79
C GLY A 491 -25.41 -3.81 1.14
N GLY A 492 -24.92 -3.23 0.03
CA GLY A 492 -25.61 -2.11 -0.63
C GLY A 492 -27.04 -2.46 -1.08
N GLY A 493 -27.25 -3.70 -1.55
CA GLY A 493 -28.57 -4.20 -1.92
C GLY A 493 -29.47 -4.52 -0.71
N GLU A 494 -28.90 -4.88 0.43
CA GLU A 494 -29.64 -5.15 1.68
C GLU A 494 -30.03 -3.86 2.40
N LEU A 495 -29.11 -2.89 2.50
CA LEU A 495 -29.39 -1.54 3.01
C LEU A 495 -30.53 -0.87 2.23
N ARG A 496 -30.50 -1.01 0.90
CA ARG A 496 -31.56 -0.56 0.00
C ARG A 496 -32.90 -1.22 0.29
N ARG A 497 -32.92 -2.55 0.47
CA ARG A 497 -34.17 -3.30 0.76
C ARG A 497 -34.74 -2.94 2.12
N ALA A 498 -33.89 -2.75 3.13
CA ALA A 498 -34.31 -2.35 4.47
C ALA A 498 -34.96 -0.95 4.51
N ARG A 499 -34.39 0.05 3.82
CA ARG A 499 -34.98 1.40 3.74
C ARG A 499 -36.32 1.44 3.01
N ILE A 500 -36.40 0.77 1.86
CA ILE A 500 -37.66 0.67 1.10
C ILE A 500 -38.74 -0.04 1.94
N ALA A 501 -38.39 -1.10 2.66
CA ALA A 501 -39.31 -1.82 3.53
C ALA A 501 -39.78 -0.98 4.74
N ALA A 502 -38.96 -0.04 5.22
CA ALA A 502 -39.31 0.85 6.33
C ALA A 502 -40.23 2.03 5.94
N GLY A 503 -40.68 2.12 4.68
CA GLY A 503 -41.59 3.18 4.23
C GLY A 503 -41.00 4.59 4.22
N GLY A 504 -39.68 4.73 4.42
CA GLY A 504 -38.98 6.01 4.44
C GLY A 504 -38.43 6.38 3.06
N MET A 505 -38.56 7.68 2.72
CA MET A 505 -37.85 8.48 1.70
C MET A 505 -37.36 7.75 0.44
N GLN A 506 -37.73 8.24 -0.76
CA GLN A 506 -37.22 7.69 -2.03
C GLN A 506 -35.70 7.42 -1.97
N PRO A 507 -35.26 6.24 -2.44
CA PRO A 507 -33.86 5.85 -2.31
C PRO A 507 -32.97 6.92 -2.94
N LEU A 508 -31.95 7.36 -2.18
CA LEU A 508 -30.93 8.26 -2.68
C LEU A 508 -30.26 7.61 -3.89
N ARG A 509 -30.39 8.23 -5.06
CA ARG A 509 -29.76 7.76 -6.28
C ARG A 509 -28.66 8.69 -6.70
N ALA A 510 -27.54 8.12 -7.14
CA ALA A 510 -26.48 8.83 -7.83
C ALA A 510 -26.89 9.05 -9.30
N GLU A 511 -28.01 9.76 -9.48
CA GLU A 511 -28.57 10.12 -10.78
C GLU A 511 -28.41 11.64 -11.00
N GLY A 512 -28.51 12.06 -12.25
CA GLY A 512 -28.39 13.47 -12.68
C GLY A 512 -26.97 13.93 -13.00
N ASP A 513 -26.84 15.21 -13.33
CA ASP A 513 -25.58 15.80 -13.76
C ASP A 513 -24.54 15.86 -12.62
N GLY A 514 -23.27 15.82 -13.00
CA GLY A 514 -22.11 15.97 -12.11
C GLY A 514 -21.50 14.68 -11.55
N TRP A 515 -22.16 13.54 -11.71
CA TRP A 515 -21.54 12.23 -11.41
C TRP A 515 -20.52 11.85 -12.48
N ARG A 516 -19.34 11.41 -12.04
CA ARG A 516 -18.21 11.12 -12.93
C ARG A 516 -17.94 9.64 -13.08
N THR A 517 -17.60 9.25 -14.31
CA THR A 517 -17.16 7.89 -14.64
C THR A 517 -15.65 7.71 -14.45
N SER A 518 -14.86 8.79 -14.61
CA SER A 518 -13.40 8.79 -14.49
C SER A 518 -12.90 9.47 -13.21
N ASN A 519 -11.69 9.09 -12.79
CA ASN A 519 -10.97 9.74 -11.70
C ASN A 519 -10.38 11.08 -12.20
N PRO A 520 -10.75 12.24 -11.60
CA PRO A 520 -10.32 13.54 -12.06
C PRO A 520 -8.88 13.94 -11.64
N LEU A 521 -8.25 13.15 -10.76
CA LEU A 521 -6.87 13.35 -10.29
C LEU A 521 -5.84 12.57 -11.11
N ASP A 522 -6.28 11.59 -11.91
CA ASP A 522 -5.37 10.58 -12.52
C ASP A 522 -4.47 9.90 -11.47
N ALA A 523 -4.98 9.82 -10.23
CA ALA A 523 -4.28 9.34 -9.06
C ALA A 523 -5.24 8.58 -8.15
N TYR A 524 -4.98 7.29 -8.00
CA TYR A 524 -5.90 6.36 -7.36
C TYR A 524 -5.65 6.22 -5.86
N SER A 525 -6.74 6.20 -5.08
CA SER A 525 -6.71 5.58 -3.75
C SER A 525 -6.61 4.04 -3.87
N GLU A 526 -6.17 3.35 -2.82
CA GLU A 526 -6.07 1.89 -2.83
C GLU A 526 -7.42 1.20 -3.05
N THR A 527 -8.49 1.80 -2.52
CA THR A 527 -9.86 1.30 -2.67
C THR A 527 -10.36 1.50 -4.08
N GLU A 528 -10.14 2.67 -4.66
CA GLU A 528 -10.56 2.97 -6.03
C GLU A 528 -9.91 2.03 -7.04
N ALA A 529 -8.59 1.89 -6.97
CA ALA A 529 -7.82 0.98 -7.81
C ALA A 529 -8.35 -0.46 -7.75
N THR A 530 -8.69 -0.92 -6.54
CA THR A 530 -9.21 -2.28 -6.36
C THR A 530 -10.60 -2.43 -6.97
N LEU A 531 -11.48 -1.45 -6.77
CA LEU A 531 -12.84 -1.49 -7.32
C LEU A 531 -12.84 -1.44 -8.85
N GLU A 532 -11.95 -0.65 -9.45
CA GLU A 532 -11.78 -0.60 -10.89
C GLU A 532 -11.29 -1.94 -11.46
N LEU A 533 -10.29 -2.55 -10.82
CA LEU A 533 -9.82 -3.90 -11.19
C LEU A 533 -10.91 -4.97 -11.06
N ASP A 534 -11.83 -4.80 -10.12
CA ASP A 534 -12.93 -5.74 -9.88
C ASP A 534 -14.19 -5.39 -10.70
N GLY A 535 -14.15 -4.36 -11.56
CA GLY A 535 -15.29 -3.92 -12.36
C GLY A 535 -16.48 -3.43 -11.53
N ARG A 536 -16.20 -2.92 -10.31
CA ARG A 536 -17.23 -2.49 -9.36
C ARG A 536 -17.55 -1.01 -9.54
N PRO A 537 -18.81 -0.60 -9.32
CA PRO A 537 -19.21 0.79 -9.45
C PRO A 537 -18.52 1.66 -8.41
N ILE A 538 -18.17 2.87 -8.84
CA ILE A 538 -17.58 3.93 -8.01
C ILE A 538 -18.35 5.20 -8.32
N PHE A 539 -18.92 5.81 -7.29
CA PHE A 539 -19.69 7.03 -7.38
C PHE A 539 -18.77 8.21 -7.10
N ARG A 540 -18.50 9.01 -8.12
CA ARG A 540 -17.56 10.14 -8.08
C ARG A 540 -18.30 11.44 -8.34
N VAL A 541 -17.97 12.50 -7.60
CA VAL A 541 -18.45 13.84 -7.90
C VAL A 541 -17.36 14.86 -7.56
N VAL A 542 -17.26 15.90 -8.39
CA VAL A 542 -16.42 17.07 -8.11
C VAL A 542 -17.34 18.23 -7.81
N MET A 543 -17.15 18.84 -6.65
CA MET A 543 -17.90 20.00 -6.19
C MET A 543 -17.03 21.25 -6.27
N ARG A 544 -17.62 22.40 -6.59
CA ARG A 544 -16.97 23.72 -6.61
C ARG A 544 -17.80 24.73 -5.81
N ALA A 545 -17.20 25.85 -5.43
CA ALA A 545 -17.98 26.94 -4.85
C ALA A 545 -18.93 27.55 -5.88
N THR A 546 -20.15 27.90 -5.46
CA THR A 546 -21.05 28.72 -6.28
C THR A 546 -20.44 30.11 -6.46
N LEU A 547 -20.31 30.56 -7.70
CA LEU A 547 -19.99 31.95 -8.00
C LEU A 547 -21.27 32.76 -7.79
N GLU A 548 -21.28 33.62 -6.76
CA GLU A 548 -22.35 34.61 -6.55
C GLU A 548 -22.26 35.76 -7.56
#